data_AF-A0A1C5W3L6-F1
#
_entry.id   AF-A0A1C5W3L6-F1
#
_cell.length_a   1.000
_cell.length_b   1.000
_cell.length_c   1.000
_cell.angle_alpha   90.00
_cell.angle_beta   90.00
_cell.angle_gamma   90.00
#
_symmetry.space_group_name_H-M   'P 1'
#
loop_
_entity.id
_entity.type
_entity.pdbx_description
1 polymer ?
#
loop_
_entity_poly.entity_id
_entity_poly.type
_entity_poly.pdbx_seq_one_letter_code
_entity_poly.pdbx_strand_id
1 'polypeptide(L)'
;MNLIQQLFAIDLKAFGLTIFIVLLGLQTCIKLMQWFLFDLLGIETKAMREKKQEHELLLTTADELKKLSKKHEKDINSFLDSRVHDREQSLSIQKELTVSQERISESINSLSDKLAEMQENTNKRFKENDEKQNKRIQAELKDKIGQSYRYYHNVKQINDIELETLEGLIQTYEDYGGTNSFVHSLVQKEMYTWEHVDRT
;
A
#
# COMPACT_ATOMS: atom_id res chain seq x y z
N MET A 1 -120.71 -37.15 -26.82
CA MET A 1 -120.05 -37.11 -28.15
C MET A 1 -118.98 -36.02 -28.12
N ASN A 2 -117.73 -36.42 -28.37
CA ASN A 2 -116.65 -35.64 -29.02
C ASN A 2 -116.15 -34.32 -28.42
N LEU A 3 -115.12 -34.40 -27.55
CA LEU A 3 -113.98 -33.47 -27.56
C LEU A 3 -112.81 -34.01 -26.71
N ILE A 4 -113.11 -34.56 -25.54
CA ILE A 4 -112.08 -35.04 -24.59
C ILE A 4 -111.41 -36.34 -25.06
N GLN A 5 -112.14 -37.23 -25.76
CA GLN A 5 -111.55 -38.47 -26.32
C GLN A 5 -110.63 -38.22 -27.52
N GLN A 6 -110.74 -37.09 -28.22
CA GLN A 6 -109.78 -36.72 -29.29
C GLN A 6 -108.45 -36.20 -28.73
N LEU A 7 -108.45 -35.59 -27.53
CA LEU A 7 -107.24 -35.10 -26.89
C LEU A 7 -106.31 -36.24 -26.43
N PHE A 8 -106.89 -37.40 -26.07
CA PHE A 8 -106.17 -38.62 -25.68
C PHE A 8 -105.87 -39.59 -26.84
N ALA A 9 -106.37 -39.30 -28.05
CA ALA A 9 -105.99 -40.03 -29.26
C ALA A 9 -104.68 -39.50 -29.89
N ILE A 10 -104.02 -38.55 -29.23
CA ILE A 10 -102.72 -38.03 -29.65
C ILE A 10 -101.65 -39.04 -29.25
N ASP A 11 -100.93 -39.53 -30.25
CA ASP A 11 -99.86 -40.51 -30.08
C ASP A 11 -98.78 -39.95 -29.13
N LEU A 12 -98.62 -40.56 -27.94
CA LEU A 12 -97.68 -40.10 -26.91
C LEU A 12 -96.25 -39.94 -27.48
N LYS A 13 -95.91 -40.78 -28.46
CA LYS A 13 -94.65 -40.69 -29.22
C LYS A 13 -94.54 -39.40 -30.03
N ALA A 14 -95.63 -38.98 -30.69
CA ALA A 14 -95.66 -37.75 -31.47
C ALA A 14 -95.55 -36.51 -30.56
N PHE A 15 -96.19 -36.51 -29.38
CA PHE A 15 -96.09 -35.42 -28.42
C PHE A 15 -94.68 -35.28 -27.79
N GLY A 16 -94.00 -36.40 -27.51
CA GLY A 16 -92.60 -36.35 -27.08
C GLY A 16 -91.67 -35.77 -28.14
N LEU A 17 -91.94 -36.06 -29.42
CA LEU A 17 -91.14 -35.62 -30.55
C LEU A 17 -91.28 -34.11 -30.80
N THR A 18 -92.48 -33.55 -30.62
CA THR A 18 -92.70 -32.09 -30.76
C THR A 18 -91.99 -31.29 -29.67
N ILE A 19 -92.02 -31.75 -28.41
CA ILE A 19 -91.27 -31.13 -27.31
C ILE A 19 -89.77 -31.14 -27.60
N PHE A 20 -89.25 -32.26 -28.13
CA PHE A 20 -87.85 -32.38 -28.47
C PHE A 20 -87.43 -31.41 -29.59
N ILE A 21 -88.28 -31.23 -30.61
CA ILE A 21 -88.06 -30.23 -31.68
C ILE A 21 -88.06 -28.81 -31.12
N VAL A 22 -88.98 -28.49 -30.20
CA VAL A 22 -89.03 -27.17 -29.55
C VAL A 22 -87.78 -26.92 -28.70
N LEU A 23 -87.30 -27.93 -27.95
CA LEU A 23 -86.08 -27.81 -27.15
C LEU A 23 -84.83 -27.64 -28.04
N LEU A 24 -84.74 -28.37 -29.15
CA LEU A 24 -83.67 -28.20 -30.13
C LEU A 24 -83.71 -26.80 -30.76
N GLY A 25 -84.91 -26.32 -31.13
CA GLY A 25 -85.12 -24.96 -31.65
C GLY A 25 -84.74 -23.88 -30.64
N LEU A 26 -85.10 -24.05 -29.36
CA LEU A 26 -84.70 -23.14 -28.29
C LEU A 26 -83.18 -23.12 -28.12
N GLN A 27 -82.55 -24.29 -28.15
CA GLN A 27 -81.09 -24.42 -28.01
C GLN A 27 -80.34 -23.76 -29.17
N THR A 28 -80.83 -23.89 -30.41
CA THR A 28 -80.25 -23.20 -31.57
C THR A 28 -80.49 -21.70 -31.51
N CYS A 29 -81.68 -21.25 -31.05
CA CYS A 29 -81.96 -19.83 -30.83
C CYS A 29 -81.05 -19.19 -29.78
N ILE A 30 -80.76 -19.87 -28.66
CA ILE A 30 -79.82 -19.36 -27.64
C ILE A 30 -78.42 -19.19 -28.23
N LYS A 31 -77.93 -20.18 -29.00
CA LYS A 31 -76.62 -20.09 -29.67
C LYS A 31 -76.58 -18.96 -30.70
N LEU A 32 -77.64 -18.78 -31.47
CA LEU A 32 -77.77 -17.70 -32.45
C LEU A 32 -77.79 -16.32 -31.77
N MET A 33 -78.51 -16.20 -30.65
CA MET A 33 -78.57 -14.97 -29.86
C MET A 33 -77.22 -14.66 -29.20
N GLN A 34 -76.54 -15.68 -28.68
CA GLN A 34 -75.20 -15.58 -28.14
C GLN A 34 -74.20 -15.09 -29.21
N TRP A 35 -74.23 -15.69 -30.40
CA TRP A 35 -73.42 -15.26 -31.54
C TRP A 35 -73.77 -13.83 -31.98
N PHE A 36 -75.06 -13.50 -32.11
CA PHE A 36 -75.52 -12.16 -32.52
C PHE A 36 -75.13 -11.06 -31.53
N LEU A 37 -75.23 -11.32 -30.22
CA LEU A 37 -74.88 -10.34 -29.18
C LEU A 37 -73.37 -10.13 -29.05
N PHE A 38 -72.57 -11.20 -29.15
CA PHE A 38 -71.13 -11.13 -28.94
C PHE A 38 -70.35 -10.82 -30.23
N ASP A 39 -70.70 -11.43 -31.37
CA ASP A 39 -69.93 -11.30 -32.61
C ASP A 39 -70.45 -10.19 -33.54
N LEU A 40 -71.77 -9.93 -33.60
CA LEU A 40 -72.34 -8.90 -34.50
C LEU A 40 -72.45 -7.53 -33.82
N LEU A 41 -72.91 -7.49 -32.57
CA LEU A 41 -73.03 -6.25 -31.78
C LEU A 41 -71.76 -5.88 -31.01
N GLY A 42 -70.81 -6.80 -30.87
CA GLY A 42 -69.51 -6.53 -30.22
C GLY A 42 -69.62 -6.15 -28.75
N ILE A 43 -70.69 -6.57 -28.05
CA ILE A 43 -70.86 -6.30 -26.62
C ILE A 43 -69.93 -7.26 -25.87
N GLU A 44 -68.66 -6.90 -25.76
CA GLU A 44 -67.73 -7.55 -24.85
C GLU A 44 -68.26 -7.37 -23.42
N THR A 45 -68.70 -8.45 -22.80
CA THR A 45 -69.06 -8.40 -21.37
C THR A 45 -67.83 -7.95 -20.57
N LYS A 46 -68.03 -7.09 -19.56
CA LYS A 46 -66.96 -6.52 -18.73
C LYS A 46 -65.94 -7.57 -18.24
N ALA A 47 -66.41 -8.79 -17.94
CA ALA A 47 -65.60 -9.92 -17.48
C ALA A 47 -64.62 -10.46 -18.54
N MET A 48 -64.99 -10.45 -19.83
CA MET A 48 -64.11 -10.96 -20.89
C MET A 48 -62.96 -9.98 -21.16
N ARG A 49 -63.23 -8.68 -21.09
CA ARG A 49 -62.20 -7.63 -21.20
C ARG A 49 -61.23 -7.66 -20.02
N GLU A 50 -61.72 -7.87 -18.81
CA GLU A 50 -60.91 -8.01 -17.59
C GLU A 50 -59.95 -9.19 -17.70
N LYS A 51 -60.43 -10.37 -18.11
CA LYS A 51 -59.59 -11.56 -18.32
C LYS A 51 -58.49 -11.36 -19.38
N LYS A 52 -58.77 -10.61 -20.44
CA LYS A 52 -57.77 -10.28 -21.47
C LYS A 52 -56.70 -9.34 -20.92
N GLN A 53 -57.10 -8.33 -20.15
CA GLN A 53 -56.19 -7.40 -19.48
C GLN A 53 -55.31 -8.13 -18.46
N GLU A 54 -55.87 -9.06 -17.68
CA GLU A 54 -55.11 -9.90 -16.76
C GLU A 54 -54.08 -10.76 -17.51
N HIS A 55 -54.45 -11.36 -18.64
CA HIS A 55 -53.52 -12.16 -19.43
C HIS A 55 -52.39 -11.32 -20.04
N GLU A 56 -52.70 -10.15 -20.60
CA GLU A 56 -51.71 -9.20 -21.12
C GLU A 56 -50.78 -8.69 -20.01
N LEU A 57 -51.33 -8.44 -18.81
CA LEU A 57 -50.56 -8.07 -17.63
C LEU A 57 -49.62 -9.22 -17.22
N LEU A 58 -50.11 -10.45 -17.14
CA LEU A 58 -49.29 -11.62 -16.80
C LEU A 58 -48.19 -11.87 -17.82
N LEU A 59 -48.47 -11.71 -19.12
CA LEU A 59 -47.46 -11.83 -20.17
C LEU A 59 -46.39 -10.74 -20.05
N THR A 60 -46.81 -9.50 -19.81
CA THR A 60 -45.90 -8.37 -19.59
C THR A 60 -45.03 -8.61 -18.36
N THR A 61 -45.63 -8.99 -17.23
CA THR A 61 -44.90 -9.32 -16.00
C THR A 61 -43.93 -10.48 -16.21
N ALA A 62 -44.32 -11.52 -16.95
CA ALA A 62 -43.44 -12.64 -17.26
C ALA A 62 -42.24 -12.22 -18.12
N ASP A 63 -42.44 -11.34 -19.12
CA ASP A 63 -41.36 -10.81 -19.94
C ASP A 63 -40.44 -9.86 -19.16
N GLU A 64 -41.00 -9.01 -18.29
CA GLU A 64 -40.24 -8.16 -17.37
C GLU A 64 -39.41 -8.98 -16.38
N LEU A 65 -39.98 -10.04 -15.79
CA LEU A 65 -39.26 -10.97 -14.94
C LEU A 65 -38.13 -11.67 -15.69
N LYS A 66 -38.36 -12.08 -16.94
CA LYS A 66 -37.33 -12.68 -17.79
C LYS A 66 -36.21 -11.70 -18.11
N LYS A 67 -36.53 -10.44 -18.43
CA LYS A 67 -35.55 -9.36 -18.65
C LYS A 67 -34.77 -9.06 -17.37
N LEU A 68 -35.45 -9.00 -16.24
CA LEU A 68 -34.83 -8.76 -14.93
C LEU A 68 -33.90 -9.92 -14.56
N SER A 69 -34.31 -11.18 -14.75
CA SER A 69 -33.48 -12.36 -14.51
C SER A 69 -32.22 -12.34 -15.37
N LYS A 70 -32.34 -12.01 -16.67
CA LYS A 70 -31.17 -11.89 -17.56
C LYS A 70 -30.23 -10.76 -17.16
N LYS A 71 -30.80 -9.62 -16.75
CA LYS A 71 -30.01 -8.48 -16.26
C LYS A 71 -29.27 -8.88 -14.97
N HIS A 72 -29.97 -9.53 -14.05
CA HIS A 72 -29.39 -9.99 -12.79
C HIS A 72 -28.25 -11.00 -13.01
N GLU A 73 -28.41 -11.95 -13.94
CA GLU A 73 -27.34 -12.89 -14.31
C GLU A 73 -26.12 -12.17 -14.87
N LYS A 74 -26.32 -11.19 -15.76
CA LYS A 74 -25.23 -10.38 -16.31
C LYS A 74 -24.53 -9.55 -15.23
N ASP A 75 -25.30 -8.92 -14.35
CA ASP A 75 -24.78 -8.12 -13.25
C ASP A 75 -23.94 -9.01 -12.33
N ILE A 76 -24.45 -10.18 -11.90
CA ILE A 76 -23.70 -11.16 -11.11
C ILE A 76 -22.39 -11.57 -11.79
N ASN A 77 -22.45 -11.94 -13.07
CA ASN A 77 -21.26 -12.35 -13.80
C ASN A 77 -20.21 -11.24 -13.85
N SER A 78 -20.62 -9.99 -14.07
CA SER A 78 -19.71 -8.85 -14.02
C SER A 78 -19.10 -8.63 -12.63
N PHE A 79 -19.89 -8.77 -11.55
CA PHE A 79 -19.39 -8.68 -10.19
C PHE A 79 -18.38 -9.80 -9.85
N LEU A 80 -18.64 -11.02 -10.32
CA LEU A 80 -17.74 -12.16 -10.10
C LEU A 80 -16.42 -11.94 -10.83
N ASP A 81 -16.47 -11.46 -12.07
CA ASP A 81 -15.28 -11.17 -12.89
C ASP A 81 -14.44 -10.04 -12.26
N SER A 82 -15.08 -8.91 -11.89
CA SER A 82 -14.40 -7.82 -11.18
C SER A 82 -13.75 -8.27 -9.87
N ARG A 83 -14.42 -9.12 -9.09
CA ARG A 83 -13.87 -9.65 -7.83
C ARG A 83 -12.62 -10.52 -8.05
N VAL A 84 -12.56 -11.29 -9.14
CA VAL A 84 -11.37 -12.07 -9.49
C VAL A 84 -10.22 -11.12 -9.85
N HIS A 85 -10.52 -10.11 -10.68
CA HIS A 85 -9.53 -9.10 -11.06
C HIS A 85 -8.97 -8.32 -9.85
N ASP A 86 -9.84 -7.86 -8.94
CA ASP A 86 -9.44 -7.15 -7.72
C ASP A 86 -8.54 -8.00 -6.82
N ARG A 87 -8.81 -9.32 -6.77
CA ARG A 87 -7.98 -10.28 -6.02
C ARG A 87 -6.61 -10.44 -6.64
N GLU A 88 -6.52 -10.62 -7.95
CA GLU A 88 -5.25 -10.74 -8.65
C GLU A 88 -4.41 -9.47 -8.50
N GLN A 89 -5.03 -8.30 -8.63
CA GLN A 89 -4.38 -7.01 -8.39
C GLN A 89 -3.90 -6.87 -6.94
N SER A 90 -4.71 -7.28 -5.97
CA SER A 90 -4.32 -7.24 -4.55
C SER A 90 -3.13 -8.16 -4.27
N LEU A 91 -3.06 -9.32 -4.93
CA LEU A 91 -1.94 -10.26 -4.81
C LEU A 91 -0.68 -9.71 -5.47
N SER A 92 -0.77 -9.08 -6.65
CA SER A 92 0.38 -8.49 -7.31
C SER A 92 0.95 -7.33 -6.49
N ILE A 93 0.09 -6.44 -5.97
CA ILE A 93 0.50 -5.34 -5.09
C ILE A 93 1.20 -5.88 -3.84
N GLN A 94 0.66 -6.90 -3.19
CA GLN A 94 1.30 -7.51 -2.01
C GLN A 94 2.69 -8.10 -2.34
N LYS A 95 2.83 -8.74 -3.50
CA LYS A 95 4.12 -9.28 -3.96
C LYS A 95 5.12 -8.16 -4.21
N GLU A 96 4.70 -7.09 -4.90
CA GLU A 96 5.55 -5.92 -5.17
C GLU A 96 5.97 -5.21 -3.88
N LEU A 97 5.06 -5.04 -2.92
CA LEU A 97 5.36 -4.49 -1.61
C LEU A 97 6.34 -5.35 -0.81
N THR A 98 6.20 -6.67 -0.88
CA THR A 98 7.13 -7.59 -0.20
C THR A 98 8.53 -7.49 -0.80
N VAL A 99 8.63 -7.50 -2.14
CA VAL A 99 9.92 -7.37 -2.85
C VAL A 99 10.54 -6.00 -2.61
N SER A 100 9.75 -4.93 -2.56
CA SER A 100 10.29 -3.58 -2.29
C SER A 100 10.79 -3.47 -0.85
N GLN A 101 10.09 -4.08 0.12
CA GLN A 101 10.54 -4.16 1.51
C GLN A 101 11.87 -4.91 1.66
N GLU A 102 12.03 -6.01 0.93
CA GLU A 102 13.29 -6.78 0.88
C GLU A 102 14.44 -5.92 0.33
N ARG A 103 14.24 -5.27 -0.84
CA ARG A 103 15.24 -4.38 -1.44
C ARG A 103 15.63 -3.20 -0.55
N ILE A 104 14.66 -2.63 0.16
CA ILE A 104 14.92 -1.55 1.13
C ILE A 104 15.79 -2.09 2.27
N SER A 105 15.49 -3.28 2.78
CA SER A 105 16.26 -3.90 3.86
C SER A 105 17.71 -4.20 3.43
N GLU A 106 17.90 -4.74 2.23
CA GLU A 106 19.24 -4.94 1.64
C GLU A 106 20.01 -3.63 1.49
N SER A 107 19.34 -2.59 0.99
CA SER A 107 19.94 -1.27 0.80
C SER A 107 20.36 -0.65 2.13
N ILE A 108 19.52 -0.76 3.17
CA ILE A 108 19.84 -0.30 4.53
C ILE A 108 21.07 -1.02 5.07
N ASN A 109 21.12 -2.36 4.97
CA ASN A 109 22.28 -3.13 5.43
C ASN A 109 23.56 -2.69 4.72
N SER A 110 23.50 -2.51 3.39
CA SER A 110 24.65 -2.04 2.60
C SER A 110 25.11 -0.63 3.00
N LEU A 111 24.18 0.25 3.38
CA LEU A 111 24.49 1.59 3.87
C LEU A 111 25.10 1.54 5.26
N SER A 112 24.59 0.68 6.14
CA SER A 112 25.15 0.47 7.47
C SER A 112 26.61 -0.02 7.39
N ASP A 113 26.90 -0.97 6.50
CA ASP A 113 28.26 -1.48 6.29
C ASP A 113 29.20 -0.38 5.78
N LYS A 114 28.76 0.41 4.78
CA LYS A 114 29.54 1.54 4.27
C LYS A 114 29.77 2.63 5.31
N LEU A 115 28.79 2.89 6.17
CA LEU A 115 28.94 3.86 7.26
C LEU A 115 29.94 3.37 8.31
N ALA A 116 29.92 2.09 8.66
CA ALA A 116 30.89 1.50 9.57
C ALA A 116 32.32 1.59 9.00
N GLU A 117 32.49 1.22 7.73
CA GLU A 117 33.78 1.33 7.02
C GLU A 117 34.25 2.79 6.95
N MET A 118 33.35 3.72 6.63
CA MET A 118 33.69 5.14 6.56
C MET A 118 34.09 5.71 7.92
N GLN A 119 33.41 5.31 8.99
CA GLN A 119 33.74 5.71 10.36
C GLN A 119 35.12 5.17 10.78
N GLU A 120 35.40 3.90 10.48
CA GLU A 120 36.70 3.29 10.74
C GLU A 120 37.83 3.99 9.97
N ASN A 121 37.65 4.20 8.66
CA ASN A 121 38.61 4.89 7.81
C ASN A 121 38.84 6.33 8.27
N THR A 122 37.78 7.04 8.66
CA THR A 122 37.88 8.39 9.20
C THR A 122 38.69 8.42 10.49
N ASN A 123 38.37 7.54 11.44
CA ASN A 123 39.08 7.43 12.72
C ASN A 123 40.56 7.08 12.52
N LYS A 124 40.86 6.15 11.61
CA LYS A 124 42.23 5.78 11.26
C LYS A 124 42.99 6.97 10.69
N ARG A 125 42.41 7.68 9.72
CA ARG A 125 43.03 8.87 9.10
C ARG A 125 43.28 9.99 10.11
N PHE A 126 42.35 10.22 11.05
CA PHE A 126 42.55 11.20 12.12
C PHE A 126 43.74 10.82 12.99
N LYS A 127 43.79 9.57 13.49
CA LYS A 127 44.92 9.09 14.31
C LYS A 127 46.26 9.19 13.55
N GLU A 128 46.30 8.72 12.31
CA GLU A 128 47.52 8.78 11.49
C GLU A 128 47.97 10.23 11.24
N ASN A 129 47.03 11.15 11.04
CA ASN A 129 47.33 12.55 10.84
C ASN A 129 47.84 13.21 12.13
N ASP A 130 47.21 12.93 13.27
CA ASP A 130 47.63 13.43 14.58
C ASP A 130 49.03 12.91 14.95
N GLU A 131 49.29 11.61 14.75
CA GLU A 131 50.63 11.04 14.95
C GLU A 131 51.68 11.70 14.05
N LYS A 132 51.34 11.96 12.79
CA LYS A 132 52.23 12.62 11.83
C LYS A 132 52.50 14.07 12.22
N GLN A 133 51.48 14.80 12.67
CA GLN A 133 51.64 16.16 13.18
C GLN A 133 52.49 16.18 14.44
N ASN A 134 52.22 15.30 15.41
CA ASN A 134 52.99 15.18 16.64
C ASN A 134 54.47 14.90 16.32
N LYS A 135 54.77 13.98 15.40
CA LYS A 135 56.15 13.71 14.96
C LYS A 135 56.83 14.92 14.32
N ARG A 136 56.10 15.74 13.55
CA ARG A 136 56.63 16.98 12.96
C ARG A 136 56.96 18.01 14.03
N ILE A 137 56.01 18.26 14.94
CA ILE A 137 56.17 19.20 16.05
C ILE A 137 57.34 18.75 16.94
N GLN A 138 57.44 17.46 17.25
CA GLN A 138 58.58 16.90 17.98
C GLN A 138 59.91 17.18 17.28
N ALA A 139 60.00 17.01 15.96
CA ALA A 139 61.23 17.29 15.21
C ALA A 139 61.62 18.77 15.26
N GLU A 140 60.64 19.67 15.11
CA GLU A 140 60.85 21.12 15.22
C GLU A 140 61.31 21.54 16.62
N LEU A 141 60.68 20.99 17.67
CA LEU A 141 61.06 21.25 19.06
C LEU A 141 62.47 20.72 19.36
N LYS A 142 62.82 19.52 18.88
CA LYS A 142 64.18 18.97 19.04
C LYS A 142 65.23 19.86 18.38
N ASP A 143 64.94 20.40 17.20
CA ASP A 143 65.86 21.31 16.54
C ASP A 143 66.05 22.61 17.33
N LYS A 144 64.95 23.25 17.78
CA LYS A 144 64.99 24.46 18.62
C LYS A 144 65.74 24.23 19.94
N ILE A 145 65.40 23.17 20.67
CA ILE A 145 66.08 22.78 21.92
C ILE A 145 67.57 22.53 21.65
N GLY A 146 67.90 21.84 20.56
CA GLY A 146 69.28 21.60 20.15
C GLY A 146 70.05 22.88 19.83
N GLN A 147 69.41 23.88 19.21
CA GLN A 147 70.01 25.19 18.95
C GLN A 147 70.30 25.94 20.26
N SER A 148 69.31 26.05 21.16
CA SER A 148 69.48 26.68 22.47
C SER A 148 70.58 25.99 23.27
N TYR A 149 70.56 24.66 23.33
CA TYR A 149 71.58 23.88 24.02
C TYR A 149 72.99 24.18 23.49
N ARG A 150 73.22 24.20 22.18
CA ARG A 150 74.55 24.51 21.61
C ARG A 150 75.06 25.88 22.02
N TYR A 151 74.17 26.87 22.09
CA TYR A 151 74.53 28.22 22.52
C TYR A 151 74.92 28.25 23.99
N TYR A 152 74.01 27.83 24.89
CA TYR A 152 74.22 27.89 26.34
C TYR A 152 75.30 26.93 26.84
N HIS A 153 75.47 25.75 26.22
CA HIS A 153 76.56 24.84 26.54
C HIS A 153 77.94 25.46 26.25
N ASN A 154 78.05 26.29 25.20
CA ASN A 154 79.30 26.97 24.87
C ASN A 154 79.60 28.16 25.81
N VAL A 155 78.59 28.97 26.14
CA VAL A 155 78.76 30.12 27.05
C VAL A 155 78.72 29.74 28.53
N LYS A 156 78.19 28.56 28.87
CA LYS A 156 78.01 28.02 30.24
C LYS A 156 77.25 28.94 31.21
N GLN A 157 76.47 29.85 30.67
CA GLN A 157 75.69 30.85 31.40
C GLN A 157 74.26 30.87 30.86
N ILE A 158 73.27 31.02 31.74
CA ILE A 158 71.86 31.13 31.38
C ILE A 158 71.15 32.10 32.34
N ASN A 159 70.15 32.84 31.86
CA ASN A 159 69.30 33.66 32.73
C ASN A 159 67.94 32.98 33.00
N ASP A 160 67.21 33.46 34.00
CA ASP A 160 65.94 32.86 34.44
C ASP A 160 64.89 32.78 33.32
N ILE A 161 64.77 33.82 32.49
CA ILE A 161 63.80 33.85 31.37
C ILE A 161 64.16 32.82 30.30
N GLU A 162 65.45 32.69 29.99
CA GLU A 162 65.97 31.73 29.02
C GLU A 162 65.83 30.29 29.52
N LEU A 163 66.05 30.07 30.82
CA LEU A 163 65.87 28.79 31.47
C LEU A 163 64.39 28.38 31.45
N GLU A 164 63.48 29.26 31.88
CA GLU A 164 62.03 29.03 31.83
C GLU A 164 61.57 28.74 30.38
N THR A 165 62.08 29.49 29.41
CA THR A 165 61.78 29.26 27.99
C THR A 165 62.24 27.87 27.53
N LEU A 166 63.45 27.45 27.92
CA LEU A 166 63.98 26.15 27.57
C LEU A 166 63.21 25.01 28.26
N GLU A 167 62.84 25.17 29.52
CA GLU A 167 61.95 24.26 30.25
C GLU A 167 60.59 24.14 29.56
N GLY A 168 59.99 25.27 29.15
CA GLY A 168 58.72 25.28 28.41
C GLY A 168 58.79 24.55 27.07
N LEU A 169 59.92 24.67 26.35
CA LEU A 169 60.15 23.91 25.11
C LEU A 169 60.26 22.41 25.37
N ILE A 170 60.94 22.01 26.44
CA ILE A 170 61.09 20.61 26.85
C ILE A 170 59.74 20.05 27.29
N GLN A 171 58.97 20.78 28.09
CA GLN A 171 57.63 20.37 28.51
C GLN A 171 56.70 20.18 27.31
N THR A 172 56.69 21.14 26.38
CA THR A 172 55.89 21.01 25.15
C THR A 172 56.32 19.78 24.34
N TYR A 173 57.63 19.48 24.29
CA TYR A 173 58.13 18.29 23.61
C TYR A 173 57.62 16.99 24.25
N GLU A 174 57.57 16.92 25.59
CA GLU A 174 56.99 15.81 26.34
C GLU A 174 55.48 15.67 26.09
N ASP A 175 54.74 16.78 26.08
CA ASP A 175 53.29 16.81 25.84
C ASP A 175 52.92 16.22 24.47
N TYR A 176 53.79 16.40 23.47
CA TYR A 176 53.63 15.78 22.15
C TYR A 176 54.18 14.34 22.07
N GLY A 177 54.55 13.71 23.19
CA GLY A 177 55.01 12.32 23.29
C GLY A 177 56.52 12.13 23.17
N GLY A 178 57.31 13.20 23.28
CA GLY A 178 58.76 13.18 23.25
C GLY A 178 59.35 12.80 24.60
N THR A 179 59.50 11.51 24.90
CA THR A 179 60.00 11.05 26.22
C THR A 179 61.42 10.46 26.18
N ASN A 180 61.93 10.12 24.99
CA ASN A 180 63.19 9.40 24.83
C ASN A 180 64.11 10.07 23.79
N SER A 181 64.84 11.09 24.20
CA SER A 181 65.88 11.71 23.35
C SER A 181 66.99 12.42 24.12
N PHE A 182 67.95 12.98 23.38
CA PHE A 182 69.05 13.79 23.91
C PHE A 182 68.56 14.97 24.75
N VAL A 183 67.32 15.42 24.51
CA VAL A 183 66.60 16.41 25.30
C VAL A 183 66.60 16.05 26.79
N HIS A 184 66.13 14.85 27.17
CA HIS A 184 66.07 14.44 28.58
C HIS A 184 67.38 13.85 29.09
N SER A 185 68.14 13.16 28.22
CA SER A 185 69.36 12.49 28.67
C SER A 185 70.53 13.44 28.89
N LEU A 186 70.58 14.56 28.15
CA LEU A 186 71.69 15.50 28.12
C LEU A 186 71.22 16.93 28.46
N VAL A 187 70.38 17.53 27.61
CA VAL A 187 70.02 18.97 27.68
C VAL A 187 69.40 19.32 29.03
N GLN A 188 68.37 18.56 29.43
CA GLN A 188 67.63 18.79 30.67
C GLN A 188 68.51 18.64 31.92
N LYS A 189 69.53 17.78 31.88
CA LYS A 189 70.44 17.60 33.03
C LYS A 189 71.49 18.69 33.09
N GLU A 190 72.05 19.07 31.94
CA GLU A 190 73.12 20.05 31.87
C GLU A 190 72.62 21.48 32.08
N MET A 191 71.39 21.81 31.69
CA MET A 191 70.90 23.18 31.80
C MET A 191 70.86 23.72 33.23
N TYR A 192 70.63 22.84 34.22
CA TYR A 192 70.69 23.19 35.64
C TYR A 192 72.11 23.32 36.21
N THR A 193 73.14 22.98 35.43
CA THR A 193 74.56 23.08 35.84
C THR A 193 75.22 24.36 35.36
N TRP A 194 74.53 25.16 34.52
CA TRP A 194 75.06 26.41 33.99
C TRP A 194 74.96 27.54 35.01
N GLU A 195 75.92 28.46 34.94
CA GLU A 195 75.99 29.61 35.85
C GLU A 195 74.80 30.55 35.59
N HIS A 196 74.01 30.80 36.65
CA HIS A 196 72.87 31.69 36.56
C HIS A 196 73.33 33.15 36.61
N VAL A 197 73.03 33.88 35.54
CA VAL A 197 73.39 35.29 35.42
C VAL A 197 72.12 36.10 35.43
N ASP A 198 71.84 36.72 36.58
CA ASP A 198 70.78 37.72 36.70
C ASP A 198 71.10 38.90 35.76
N ARG A 199 70.37 38.99 34.65
CA ARG A 199 70.27 40.24 33.90
C ARG A 199 69.11 41.03 34.48
N THR A 200 69.43 41.98 35.37
CA THR A 200 68.58 43.16 35.65
C THR A 200 68.17 43.87 34.38
#